data_AF-A0A553GPC6-F1
#
_entry.id   AF-A0A553GPC6-F1
#
_cell.length_a   1.000
_cell.length_b   1.000
_cell.length_c   1.000
_cell.angle_alpha   90.00
_cell.angle_beta   90.00
_cell.angle_gamma   90.00
#
_symmetry.space_group_name_H-M   'P 1'
#
loop_
_entity.id
_entity.type
_entity.pdbx_description
1 polymer ?
#
loop_
_entity_poly.entity_id
_entity_poly.type
_entity_poly.pdbx_seq_one_letter_code
_entity_poly.pdbx_strand_id
1 'polypeptide(L)'
;MKKVLNTVNKIVKVLKKIESNNEAKSLCKVYNITKAKFNNWRKKYSRMETHQLQRIKELEEENRTLKKMYADISLDNSMLKDFVVMLKDLLGKKS
;
A
#
# COMPACT_ATOMS: atom_id res chain seq x y z
N MET A 1 3.62 0.67 -0.40
CA MET A 1 2.19 0.76 -0.03
C MET A 1 1.93 0.27 1.40
N LYS A 2 2.49 -0.84 1.88
CA LYS A 2 2.44 -1.29 3.30
C LYS A 2 2.56 -0.19 4.37
N LYS A 3 3.37 0.86 4.13
CA LYS A 3 3.49 2.05 5.01
C LYS A 3 2.15 2.80 5.20
N VAL A 4 1.32 2.87 4.17
CA VAL A 4 0.01 3.54 4.17
C VAL A 4 -1.00 2.73 4.97
N LEU A 5 -1.18 1.43 4.72
CA LEU A 5 -2.07 0.57 5.53
C LEU A 5 -1.67 0.60 7.02
N ASN A 6 -0.38 0.52 7.33
CA ASN A 6 0.11 0.60 8.71
C ASN A 6 -0.22 1.95 9.36
N THR A 7 -0.16 3.04 8.59
CA THR A 7 -0.50 4.38 9.08
C THR A 7 -2.00 4.50 9.31
N VAL A 8 -2.83 4.04 8.38
CA VAL A 8 -4.29 4.03 8.51
C VAL A 8 -4.72 3.18 9.71
N ASN A 9 -4.15 1.98 9.88
CA ASN A 9 -4.41 1.11 11.03
C ASN A 9 -4.06 1.79 12.36
N LYS A 10 -2.92 2.49 12.44
CA LYS A 10 -2.55 3.27 13.64
C LYS A 10 -3.57 4.37 13.93
N ILE A 11 -3.99 5.11 12.91
CA ILE A 11 -4.99 6.18 13.04
C ILE A 11 -6.32 5.64 13.54
N VAL A 12 -6.85 4.57 12.93
CA VAL A 12 -8.13 3.97 13.33
C VAL A 12 -8.07 3.42 14.76
N LYS A 13 -6.96 2.78 15.16
CA LYS A 13 -6.78 2.32 16.56
C LYS A 13 -6.78 3.47 17.56
N VAL A 14 -6.13 4.59 17.24
CA VAL A 14 -6.12 5.78 18.09
C VAL A 14 -7.52 6.40 18.17
N LEU A 15 -8.25 6.50 17.06
CA LEU A 15 -9.62 7.01 17.05
C LEU A 15 -10.55 6.16 17.93
N LYS A 16 -10.53 4.83 17.78
CA LYS A 16 -11.34 3.90 18.60
C LYS A 16 -11.03 4.02 20.10
N LYS A 17 -9.75 4.11 20.46
CA LYS A 17 -9.33 4.24 21.87
C LYS A 17 -9.71 5.58 22.49
N ILE A 18 -9.79 6.64 21.68
CA ILE A 18 -10.28 7.94 22.13
C ILE A 18 -11.81 7.95 22.29
N GLU A 19 -12.53 7.32 21.36
CA GLU A 19 -13.99 7.23 21.39
C GLU A 19 -14.50 6.34 22.54
N SER A 20 -13.75 5.28 22.92
CA SER A 20 -14.14 4.39 24.02
C SER A 20 -13.92 4.98 25.42
N ASN A 21 -12.99 5.95 25.57
CA ASN A 21 -12.54 6.40 26.89
C ASN A 21 -13.24 7.69 27.36
N ASN A 22 -14.15 8.28 26.58
CA ASN A 22 -14.84 9.56 26.80
C ASN A 22 -13.97 10.80 27.12
N GLU A 23 -12.65 10.65 27.30
CA GLU A 23 -11.70 11.72 27.59
C GLU A 23 -10.81 12.05 26.40
N ALA A 24 -11.40 12.61 25.34
CA ALA A 24 -10.65 12.94 24.13
C ALA A 24 -9.50 13.95 24.36
N LYS A 25 -9.62 14.82 25.38
CA LYS A 25 -8.59 15.83 25.71
C LYS A 25 -7.33 15.25 26.34
N SER A 26 -7.44 14.26 27.23
CA SER A 26 -6.29 13.66 27.92
C SER A 26 -5.50 12.79 26.94
N LEU A 27 -6.20 12.00 26.13
CA LEU A 27 -5.58 11.11 25.15
C LEU A 27 -4.91 11.84 23.98
N CYS A 28 -5.44 12.98 23.51
CA CYS A 28 -4.76 13.78 22.48
C CYS A 28 -3.38 14.26 22.95
N LYS A 29 -3.21 14.57 24.24
CA LYS A 29 -1.90 14.93 24.83
C LYS A 29 -0.98 13.71 24.88
N VAL A 30 -1.48 12.55 25.30
CA VAL A 30 -0.70 11.28 25.36
C VAL A 30 -0.17 10.86 23.99
N TYR A 31 -0.98 10.99 22.94
CA TYR A 31 -0.56 10.64 21.58
C TYR A 31 0.15 11.78 20.84
N ASN A 32 0.35 12.93 21.48
CA ASN A 32 0.90 14.15 20.88
C ASN A 32 0.17 14.56 19.57
N ILE A 33 -1.17 14.51 19.59
CA ILE A 33 -2.04 14.83 18.46
C ILE A 33 -2.75 16.15 18.74
N THR A 34 -2.64 17.10 17.82
CA THR A 34 -3.39 18.34 17.90
C THR A 34 -4.88 18.11 17.65
N LYS A 35 -5.75 18.90 18.29
CA LYS A 35 -7.22 18.78 18.14
C LYS A 35 -7.67 18.89 16.67
N ALA A 36 -7.01 19.74 15.89
CA ALA A 36 -7.27 19.88 14.45
C ALA A 36 -6.99 18.57 13.68
N LYS A 37 -5.84 17.92 13.97
CA LYS A 37 -5.46 16.66 13.34
C LYS A 37 -6.41 15.53 13.72
N PHE A 38 -6.80 15.45 14.99
CA PHE A 38 -7.80 14.50 15.47
C PHE A 38 -9.15 14.67 14.75
N ASN A 39 -9.67 15.89 14.66
CA ASN A 39 -10.94 16.16 13.98
C ASN A 39 -10.89 15.77 12.50
N ASN A 40 -9.78 16.04 11.82
CA ASN A 40 -9.58 15.64 10.42
C ASN A 40 -9.54 14.11 10.27
N TRP A 41 -8.82 13.42 11.16
CA TRP A 41 -8.80 11.96 11.17
C TRP A 41 -10.16 11.36 11.49
N ARG A 42 -10.90 11.92 12.44
CA ARG A 42 -12.25 11.49 12.78
C ARG A 42 -13.18 11.65 11.57
N LYS A 43 -13.17 12.80 10.89
CA LYS A 43 -13.97 13.00 9.67
C LYS A 43 -13.65 11.96 8.59
N LYS A 44 -12.36 11.62 8.42
CA LYS A 44 -11.90 10.76 7.32
C LYS A 44 -11.96 9.26 7.62
N TYR A 45 -11.79 8.85 8.87
CA TYR A 45 -11.56 7.45 9.24
C TYR A 45 -12.49 6.92 10.35
N SER A 46 -13.38 7.74 10.94
CA SER A 46 -14.30 7.26 12.00
C SER A 46 -15.32 6.24 11.50
N ARG A 47 -15.80 6.39 10.26
CA ARG A 47 -16.70 5.46 9.57
C ARG A 47 -15.95 4.35 8.83
N MET A 48 -14.65 4.19 9.10
CA MET A 48 -13.86 3.18 8.42
C MET A 48 -14.10 1.83 9.08
N GLU A 49 -14.93 1.02 8.42
CA GLU A 49 -15.33 -0.29 8.90
C GLU A 49 -14.18 -1.30 8.83
N THR A 50 -14.26 -2.34 9.66
CA THR A 50 -13.28 -3.45 9.66
C THR A 50 -13.13 -4.11 8.30
N HIS A 51 -14.23 -4.22 7.54
CA HIS A 51 -14.23 -4.75 6.17
C HIS A 51 -13.42 -3.88 5.20
N GLN A 52 -13.39 -2.56 5.38
CA GLN A 52 -12.62 -1.66 4.51
C GLN A 52 -11.11 -1.80 4.77
N LEU A 53 -10.70 -1.96 6.04
CA LEU A 53 -9.30 -2.25 6.39
C LEU A 53 -8.86 -3.60 5.83
N GLN A 54 -9.73 -4.61 5.91
CA GLN A 54 -9.49 -5.93 5.34
C GLN A 54 -9.34 -5.86 3.82
N ARG A 55 -10.23 -5.12 3.13
CA ARG A 55 -10.16 -4.90 1.69
C ARG A 55 -8.87 -4.20 1.27
N ILE A 56 -8.39 -3.22 2.02
CA ILE A 56 -7.10 -2.56 1.73
C ILE A 56 -5.94 -3.56 1.86
N LYS A 57 -5.96 -4.41 2.88
CA LYS A 57 -4.94 -5.45 3.07
C LYS A 57 -4.90 -6.44 1.90
N GLU A 58 -6.07 -6.89 1.46
CA GLU A 58 -6.19 -7.79 0.30
C GLU A 58 -5.69 -7.13 -0.99
N LEU A 59 -6.10 -5.89 -1.26
CA LEU A 59 -5.63 -5.14 -2.42
C LEU A 59 -4.12 -4.87 -2.39
N GLU A 60 -3.53 -4.63 -1.22
CA GLU A 60 -2.08 -4.49 -1.10
C GLU A 60 -1.34 -5.80 -1.42
N GLU A 61 -1.91 -6.94 -1.02
CA GLU A 61 -1.35 -8.26 -1.29
C GLU A 61 -1.46 -8.61 -2.77
N GLU A 62 -2.64 -8.43 -3.36
CA GLU A 62 -2.89 -8.64 -4.77
C GLU A 62 -1.96 -7.77 -5.63
N ASN A 63 -1.85 -6.48 -5.31
CA ASN A 63 -0.96 -5.56 -6.02
C ASN A 63 0.52 -5.97 -5.89
N ARG A 64 0.94 -6.51 -4.73
CA ARG A 64 2.29 -7.04 -4.55
C ARG A 64 2.53 -8.23 -5.49
N THR A 65 1.58 -9.16 -5.55
CA THR A 65 1.65 -10.34 -6.42
C THR A 65 1.67 -9.95 -7.89
N LEU A 66 0.78 -9.04 -8.31
CA LEU A 66 0.73 -8.53 -9.68
C LEU A 66 2.03 -7.84 -10.09
N LYS A 67 2.62 -7.02 -9.21
CA LYS A 67 3.92 -6.39 -9.47
C LYS A 67 5.05 -7.40 -9.65
N LYS A 68 5.04 -8.47 -8.86
CA LYS A 68 6.03 -9.55 -9.00
C LYS A 68 5.85 -10.24 -10.35
N MET A 69 4.64 -10.71 -10.67
CA MET A 69 4.35 -11.37 -11.94
C MET A 69 4.71 -10.49 -13.14
N TYR A 70 4.38 -9.19 -13.07
CA TYR A 70 4.73 -8.26 -14.12
C TYR A 70 6.25 -8.10 -14.29
N ALA A 71 7.00 -8.04 -13.19
CA ALA A 71 8.46 -7.97 -13.24
C ALA A 71 9.07 -9.23 -13.88
N ASP A 72 8.59 -10.41 -13.47
CA ASP A 72 9.03 -11.69 -14.00
C ASP A 72 8.77 -11.77 -15.53
N ILE A 73 7.54 -11.48 -15.97
CA ILE A 73 7.18 -11.47 -17.40
C ILE A 73 7.96 -10.41 -18.18
N SER A 74 8.17 -9.23 -17.59
CA SER A 74 8.93 -8.15 -18.24
C SER A 74 10.38 -8.56 -18.46
N LEU A 75 10.97 -9.29 -17.52
CA LEU A 75 12.33 -9.81 -17.61
C LEU A 75 12.43 -10.88 -18.71
N ASP A 76 11.51 -11.84 -18.73
CA ASP A 76 11.47 -12.87 -19.77
C ASP A 76 11.31 -12.25 -21.17
N ASN A 77 10.42 -11.26 -21.30
CA ASN A 77 10.20 -10.55 -22.56
C ASN A 77 11.46 -9.78 -23.00
N SER A 78 12.19 -9.17 -22.07
CA SER A 78 13.47 -8.52 -22.39
C SER A 78 14.47 -9.54 -22.92
N MET A 79 14.64 -10.66 -22.23
CA MET A 79 15.56 -11.72 -22.65
C MET A 79 15.19 -12.26 -24.04
N LEU A 80 13.91 -12.53 -24.30
CA LEU A 80 13.45 -13.00 -25.60
C LEU A 80 13.74 -11.99 -26.72
N LYS A 81 13.56 -10.70 -26.48
CA LYS A 81 13.91 -9.66 -27.45
C LYS A 81 15.42 -9.64 -27.72
N ASP A 82 16.25 -9.75 -26.69
CA ASP A 82 17.70 -9.79 -26.82
C ASP A 82 18.14 -11.03 -27.63
N PHE A 83 17.53 -12.20 -27.38
CA PHE A 83 17.76 -13.39 -28.19
C PHE A 83 17.38 -13.21 -29.65
N VAL A 84 16.25 -12.57 -29.94
CA VAL A 84 15.83 -12.28 -31.31
C VAL A 84 16.83 -11.37 -32.02
N VAL A 85 17.38 -10.36 -31.32
CA VAL A 85 18.43 -9.49 -31.88
C VAL A 85 19.70 -10.29 -32.16
N MET A 86 20.18 -11.08 -31.19
CA MET A 86 21.38 -11.92 -31.37
C MET A 86 21.24 -12.90 -32.55
N LEU A 87 20.07 -13.53 -32.70
CA LEU A 87 19.82 -14.45 -33.81
C LEU A 87 19.82 -13.74 -35.17
N LYS A 88 19.24 -12.53 -35.24
CA LYS A 88 19.29 -11.71 -36.47
C LYS A 88 20.72 -11.35 -36.83
N ASP A 89 21.55 -10.98 -35.86
CA ASP A 89 22.96 -10.66 -36.08
C ASP A 89 23.75 -11.89 -36.55
N LEU A 90 23.49 -13.06 -35.98
CA LEU A 90 24.12 -14.31 -36.40
C LEU A 90 23.70 -14.74 -37.81
N LEU A 91 22.43 -14.57 -38.16
CA LEU A 91 21.91 -14.90 -39.49
C LEU A 91 22.33 -13.86 -40.55
N GLY A 92 22.47 -12.59 -40.17
CA GLY A 92 22.95 -11.52 -41.04
C GLY A 92 24.46 -11.52 -41.29
N LYS A 93 25.25 -12.17 -40.43
CA LYS A 93 26.71 -12.35 -40.59
C LYS A 93 27.11 -13.54 -41.49
N LYS A 94 26.16 -14.19 -42.17
CA LYS A 94 26.41 -15.34 -43.06
C LYS A 94 26.61 -14.96 -44.54
N SER A 95 26.75 -13.67 -44.88
CA SER A 95 27.13 -13.20 -46.22
C SER A 95 28.51 -12.58 -46.22
#